data_AF-A0A971VF44-F1
#
_entry.id   AF-A0A971VF44-F1
#
_cell.length_a   1.000
_cell.length_b   1.000
_cell.length_c   1.000
_cell.angle_alpha   90.00
_cell.angle_beta   90.00
_cell.angle_gamma   90.00
#
_symmetry.space_group_name_H-M   'P 1'
#
loop_
_entity.id
_entity.type
_entity.pdbx_description
1 polymer ?
#
loop_
_entity_poly.entity_id
_entity_poly.type
_entity_poly.pdbx_seq_one_letter_code
_entity_poly.pdbx_strand_id
1 'polypeptide(L)'
;MKKYFVFISLAISIVCYSQESSVDLEKVFRINALSPGLELELPINKKSTIAVNPGIGINGSYNHLSYASSGVTYFISPFLDLSYKHLYNLSSRAAKGKNTSGNSGNYWGLRLLSNFEEIESENIIRKDNIDFAFGPTWGIQRSTGHFHFLFDVGSVYYFDTKGNNGFFPIMLQLNIGWNLKKW
;
A
#
# COMPACT_ATOMS: atom_id res chain seq x y z
N MET A 1 -27.38 -18.46 26.90
CA MET A 1 -25.94 -18.69 27.21
C MET A 1 -25.28 -19.75 26.33
N LYS A 2 -25.88 -20.93 26.08
CA LYS A 2 -25.28 -21.97 25.22
C LYS A 2 -25.03 -21.59 23.74
N LYS A 3 -25.81 -20.65 23.18
CA LYS A 3 -25.69 -20.23 21.75
C LYS A 3 -24.45 -19.37 21.46
N TYR A 4 -23.98 -18.56 22.42
CA TYR A 4 -22.77 -17.74 22.24
C TYR A 4 -21.48 -18.57 22.31
N PHE A 5 -21.50 -19.67 23.06
CA PHE A 5 -20.36 -20.58 23.17
C PHE A 5 -20.05 -21.30 21.84
N VAL A 6 -21.09 -21.63 21.07
CA VAL A 6 -20.95 -22.22 19.72
C VAL A 6 -20.35 -21.22 18.74
N PHE A 7 -20.69 -19.94 18.85
CA PHE A 7 -20.11 -18.88 18.02
C PHE A 7 -18.63 -18.65 18.32
N ILE A 8 -18.26 -18.72 19.60
CA ILE A 8 -16.86 -18.62 20.05
C ILE A 8 -16.07 -19.85 19.61
N SER A 9 -16.64 -21.06 19.70
CA SER A 9 -15.95 -22.27 19.22
C SER A 9 -15.79 -22.30 17.70
N LEU A 10 -16.77 -21.77 16.95
CA LEU A 10 -16.65 -21.63 15.50
C LEU A 10 -15.55 -20.64 15.12
N ALA A 11 -15.45 -19.50 15.80
CA ALA A 11 -14.41 -18.50 15.55
C ALA A 11 -13.00 -19.03 15.80
N ILE A 12 -12.82 -19.92 16.80
CA ILE A 12 -11.54 -20.55 17.13
C ILE A 12 -11.16 -21.65 16.10
N SER A 13 -12.14 -22.33 15.51
CA SER A 13 -11.89 -23.39 14.51
C SER A 13 -11.33 -22.88 13.17
N ILE A 14 -11.42 -21.57 12.89
CA ILE A 14 -10.85 -20.93 11.70
C ILE A 14 -9.33 -20.76 11.85
N VAL A 15 -8.78 -20.97 13.05
CA VAL A 15 -7.36 -20.75 13.36
C VAL A 15 -6.54 -22.06 13.35
N CYS A 16 -6.90 -23.00 12.49
CA CYS A 16 -6.05 -24.17 12.21
C CYS A 16 -4.81 -23.74 11.42
N TYR A 17 -3.71 -23.50 12.14
CA TYR A 17 -2.39 -23.32 11.53
C TYR A 17 -1.86 -24.66 11.02
N SER A 18 -2.00 -24.90 9.72
CA SER A 18 -1.15 -25.86 9.02
C SER A 18 0.30 -25.35 9.07
N GLN A 19 1.25 -26.25 9.34
CA GLN A 19 2.68 -25.94 9.22
C GLN A 19 3.01 -25.75 7.74
N GLU A 20 2.90 -24.52 7.27
CA GLU A 20 3.31 -24.14 5.92
C GLU A 20 4.84 -24.06 5.86
N SER A 21 5.43 -24.76 4.89
CA SER A 21 6.79 -24.47 4.42
C SER A 21 6.87 -22.98 4.11
N SER A 22 7.72 -22.24 4.84
CA SER A 22 7.87 -20.81 4.64
C SER A 22 8.64 -20.54 3.36
N VAL A 23 8.02 -19.81 2.43
CA VAL A 23 8.74 -19.20 1.30
C VAL A 23 9.49 -18.01 1.87
N ASP A 24 10.78 -17.92 1.59
CA ASP A 24 11.58 -16.78 2.02
C ASP A 24 11.19 -15.54 1.20
N LEU A 25 11.05 -14.42 1.89
CA LEU A 25 10.79 -13.14 1.27
C LEU A 25 12.09 -12.57 0.72
N GLU A 26 11.99 -11.94 -0.45
CA GLU A 26 13.10 -11.30 -1.12
C GLU A 26 13.19 -9.84 -0.68
N LYS A 27 14.42 -9.34 -0.57
CA LYS A 27 14.63 -7.89 -0.60
C LYS A 27 14.50 -7.45 -2.05
N VAL A 28 13.79 -6.36 -2.32
CA VAL A 28 13.51 -5.93 -3.70
C VAL A 28 13.76 -4.43 -3.85
N PHE A 29 14.55 -4.07 -4.86
CA PHE A 29 14.71 -2.70 -5.32
C PHE A 29 13.97 -2.50 -6.64
N ARG A 30 13.13 -1.47 -6.70
CA ARG A 30 12.16 -1.22 -7.76
C ARG A 30 12.18 0.22 -8.24
N ILE A 31 11.86 0.41 -9.52
CA ILE A 31 11.50 1.71 -10.09
C ILE A 31 10.05 1.67 -10.55
N ASN A 32 9.28 2.68 -10.19
CA ASN A 32 7.84 2.78 -10.46
C ASN A 32 7.58 3.81 -11.57
N ALA A 33 6.59 3.58 -12.43
CA ALA A 33 6.28 4.43 -13.59
C ALA A 33 5.05 5.32 -13.42
N LEU A 34 3.95 4.81 -12.84
CA LEU A 34 2.70 5.59 -12.72
C LEU A 34 2.87 6.78 -11.77
N SER A 35 3.49 6.53 -10.62
CA SER A 35 4.00 7.54 -9.71
C SER A 35 5.51 7.38 -9.68
N PRO A 36 6.26 8.08 -10.56
CA PRO A 36 7.70 7.95 -10.68
C PRO A 36 8.41 7.97 -9.32
N GLY A 37 9.06 6.86 -8.98
CA GLY A 37 9.64 6.69 -7.64
C GLY A 37 10.58 5.49 -7.56
N LEU A 38 11.40 5.49 -6.53
CA LEU A 38 12.34 4.41 -6.23
C LEU A 38 11.84 3.69 -4.98
N GLU A 39 11.53 2.40 -5.11
CA GLU A 39 11.01 1.61 -3.99
C GLU A 39 12.03 0.59 -3.51
N LEU A 40 12.21 0.54 -2.19
CA LEU A 40 12.96 -0.52 -1.51
C LEU A 40 12.02 -1.28 -0.59
N GLU A 41 11.84 -2.56 -0.87
CA GLU A 41 11.07 -3.49 -0.02
C GLU A 41 12.01 -4.42 0.73
N LEU A 42 11.83 -4.45 2.05
CA LEU A 42 12.66 -5.15 3.01
C LEU A 42 11.82 -6.17 3.77
N PRO A 43 12.18 -7.46 3.75
CA PRO A 43 11.63 -8.46 4.66
C PRO A 43 11.94 -8.08 6.11
N ILE A 44 10.92 -8.13 6.96
CA ILE A 44 11.08 -7.97 8.42
C ILE A 44 10.83 -9.26 9.18
N ASN A 45 10.10 -10.19 8.56
CA ASN A 45 9.93 -11.56 9.00
C ASN A 45 9.52 -12.43 7.80
N LYS A 46 9.29 -13.73 8.00
CA LYS A 46 8.95 -14.69 6.93
C LYS A 46 7.65 -14.40 6.16
N LYS A 47 6.79 -13.52 6.67
CA LYS A 47 5.48 -13.22 6.07
C LYS A 47 5.21 -11.73 5.91
N SER A 48 6.15 -10.85 6.28
CA SER A 48 5.90 -9.41 6.25
C SER A 48 7.09 -8.63 5.71
N THR A 49 6.78 -7.59 4.94
CA THR A 49 7.74 -6.64 4.40
C THR A 49 7.40 -5.21 4.84
N ILE A 50 8.41 -4.36 4.85
CA ILE A 50 8.26 -2.90 4.86
C ILE A 50 8.79 -2.38 3.53
N ALA A 51 8.08 -1.45 2.90
CA ALA A 51 8.55 -0.77 1.71
C ALA A 51 8.60 0.74 1.90
N VAL A 52 9.63 1.35 1.31
CA VAL A 52 9.89 2.79 1.30
C VAL A 52 9.98 3.24 -0.15
N ASN A 53 9.13 4.18 -0.57
CA ASN A 53 9.04 4.65 -1.95
C ASN A 53 8.94 6.19 -1.99
N PRO A 54 10.08 6.92 -2.01
CA PRO A 54 10.10 8.32 -2.40
C PRO A 54 9.94 8.50 -3.91
N GLY A 55 9.28 9.58 -4.32
CA GLY A 55 9.07 9.88 -5.74
C GLY A 55 8.44 11.24 -5.99
N ILE A 56 8.03 11.47 -7.24
CA ILE A 56 7.22 12.60 -7.67
C ILE A 56 5.97 12.02 -8.34
N GLY A 57 4.79 12.51 -7.99
CA GLY A 57 3.52 11.96 -8.45
C GLY A 57 2.47 13.03 -8.70
N ILE A 58 1.48 12.66 -9.53
CA ILE A 58 0.24 13.42 -9.67
C ILE A 58 -0.70 12.95 -8.55
N ASN A 59 -1.11 13.87 -7.70
CA ASN A 59 -1.90 13.62 -6.51
C ASN A 59 -3.22 14.39 -6.57
N GLY A 60 -4.27 13.79 -6.00
CA GLY A 60 -5.51 14.49 -5.68
C GLY A 60 -5.45 14.99 -4.25
N SER A 61 -6.16 16.08 -3.94
CA SER A 61 -6.34 16.52 -2.55
C SER A 61 -7.67 16.04 -2.00
N TYR A 62 -7.77 16.03 -0.67
CA TYR A 62 -9.01 15.75 0.02
C TYR A 62 -9.80 17.04 0.28
N ASN A 63 -11.14 16.93 0.29
CA ASN A 63 -12.04 18.08 0.46
C ASN A 63 -11.75 18.96 1.69
N HIS A 64 -11.22 18.39 2.78
CA HIS A 64 -10.91 19.18 3.97
C HIS A 64 -9.51 19.81 3.96
N LEU A 65 -8.62 19.37 3.07
CA LEU A 65 -7.22 19.82 2.99
C LEU A 65 -6.98 20.88 1.90
N SER A 66 -7.98 21.18 1.07
CA SER A 66 -7.85 22.12 -0.04
C SER A 66 -9.11 22.91 -0.30
N TYR A 67 -8.94 24.00 -1.05
CA TYR A 67 -10.03 24.67 -1.75
C TYR A 67 -9.96 24.25 -3.21
N ALA A 68 -11.01 23.61 -3.70
CA ALA A 68 -11.14 23.16 -5.08
C ALA A 68 -12.00 24.15 -5.87
N SER A 69 -11.53 24.52 -7.07
CA SER A 69 -12.34 25.22 -8.07
C SER A 69 -13.07 24.20 -8.96
N SER A 70 -13.98 24.66 -9.82
CA SER A 70 -14.62 23.80 -10.81
C SER A 70 -13.62 23.30 -11.86
N GLY A 71 -13.63 22.01 -12.18
CA GLY A 71 -12.77 21.42 -13.22
C GLY A 71 -12.07 20.15 -12.73
N VAL A 72 -11.05 19.71 -13.48
CA VAL A 72 -10.15 18.63 -13.03
C VAL A 72 -9.16 19.24 -12.04
N THR A 73 -9.11 18.70 -10.81
CA THR A 73 -8.26 19.20 -9.74
C THR A 73 -7.16 18.20 -9.41
N TYR A 74 -5.90 18.61 -9.59
CA TYR A 74 -4.73 17.79 -9.26
C TYR A 74 -3.53 18.67 -8.92
N PHE A 75 -2.52 18.08 -8.29
CA PHE A 75 -1.24 18.71 -8.07
C PHE A 75 -0.10 17.71 -8.28
N ILE A 76 1.05 18.20 -8.72
CA ILE A 76 2.28 17.43 -8.86
C ILE A 76 3.15 17.78 -7.67
N SER A 77 3.54 16.77 -6.88
CA SER A 77 4.41 16.99 -5.72
C SER A 77 5.38 15.83 -5.53
N PRO A 78 6.50 16.08 -4.83
CA PRO A 78 7.23 15.01 -4.19
C PRO A 78 6.32 14.26 -3.20
N PHE A 79 6.53 12.96 -3.06
CA PHE A 79 5.83 12.14 -2.10
C PHE A 79 6.79 11.17 -1.40
N LEU A 80 6.37 10.69 -0.24
CA LEU A 80 6.95 9.54 0.44
C LEU A 80 5.84 8.53 0.77
N ASP A 81 5.95 7.34 0.22
CA ASP A 81 5.03 6.23 0.48
C ASP A 81 5.73 5.15 1.33
N LEU A 82 5.23 4.95 2.54
CA LEU A 82 5.67 3.92 3.47
C LEU A 82 4.59 2.87 3.60
N SER A 83 4.93 1.59 3.40
CA SER A 83 3.96 0.50 3.54
C SER A 83 4.51 -0.66 4.35
N TYR A 84 3.66 -1.21 5.20
CA TYR A 84 3.82 -2.53 5.81
C TYR A 84 2.89 -3.50 5.09
N LYS A 85 3.41 -4.66 4.67
CA LYS A 85 2.62 -5.68 3.96
C LYS A 85 2.80 -7.04 4.63
N HIS A 86 1.71 -7.70 4.99
CA HIS A 86 1.69 -9.08 5.46
C HIS A 86 1.18 -10.02 4.37
N LEU A 87 2.09 -10.79 3.77
CA LEU A 87 1.84 -11.70 2.66
C LEU A 87 1.27 -13.04 3.14
N TYR A 88 -0.06 -13.12 3.22
CA TYR A 88 -0.75 -14.24 3.84
C TYR A 88 -0.86 -15.51 2.97
N ASN A 89 -0.55 -15.44 1.67
CA ASN A 89 -0.79 -16.56 0.74
C ASN A 89 0.44 -17.06 -0.03
N LEU A 90 1.65 -16.64 0.31
CA LEU A 90 2.85 -17.04 -0.43
C LEU A 90 3.10 -18.56 -0.40
N SER A 91 3.01 -19.18 0.76
CA SER A 91 3.19 -20.62 0.91
C SER A 91 2.13 -21.42 0.15
N SER A 92 0.85 -21.04 0.25
CA SER A 92 -0.23 -21.64 -0.57
C SER A 92 0.02 -21.47 -2.09
N ARG A 93 0.62 -20.36 -2.51
CA ARG A 93 0.99 -20.13 -3.91
C ARG A 93 2.12 -21.04 -4.36
N ALA A 94 3.19 -21.13 -3.57
CA ALA A 94 4.32 -22.01 -3.83
C ALA A 94 3.88 -23.49 -3.92
N ALA A 95 3.04 -23.95 -2.99
CA ALA A 95 2.49 -25.30 -3.01
C ALA A 95 1.68 -25.62 -4.28
N LYS A 96 1.12 -24.59 -4.94
CA LYS A 96 0.38 -24.70 -6.20
C LYS A 96 1.27 -24.46 -7.44
N GLY A 97 2.60 -24.40 -7.27
CA GLY A 97 3.54 -24.09 -8.35
C GLY A 97 3.38 -22.67 -8.93
N LYS A 98 2.76 -21.74 -8.20
CA LYS A 98 2.56 -20.36 -8.66
C LYS A 98 3.80 -19.53 -8.35
N ASN A 99 4.10 -18.56 -9.22
CA ASN A 99 5.24 -17.65 -9.03
C ASN A 99 5.13 -16.86 -7.72
N THR A 100 6.19 -16.93 -6.89
CA THR A 100 6.36 -16.18 -5.64
C THR A 100 7.52 -15.17 -5.69
N SER A 101 8.30 -15.12 -6.79
CA SER A 101 9.43 -14.20 -6.93
C SER A 101 9.00 -12.75 -6.86
N GLY A 102 9.87 -11.87 -6.36
CA GLY A 102 9.56 -10.46 -6.12
C GLY A 102 8.39 -10.30 -5.15
N ASN A 103 8.29 -11.18 -4.15
CA ASN A 103 7.23 -11.21 -3.15
C ASN A 103 5.82 -11.29 -3.77
N SER A 104 5.66 -12.04 -4.87
CA SER A 104 4.39 -12.17 -5.60
C SER A 104 3.32 -12.88 -4.77
N GLY A 105 2.51 -12.10 -4.05
CA GLY A 105 1.48 -12.59 -3.13
C GLY A 105 0.33 -11.62 -2.96
N ASN A 106 -0.65 -12.02 -2.14
CA ASN A 106 -1.70 -11.15 -1.65
C ASN A 106 -1.32 -10.73 -0.23
N TYR A 107 -1.70 -9.53 0.15
CA TYR A 107 -1.36 -8.98 1.45
C TYR A 107 -2.52 -8.18 2.03
N TRP A 108 -2.56 -8.11 3.35
CA TRP A 108 -3.15 -6.96 4.04
C TRP A 108 -1.99 -6.12 4.59
N GLY A 109 -2.23 -4.84 4.82
CA GLY A 109 -1.16 -3.91 5.15
C GLY A 109 -1.62 -2.64 5.83
N LEU A 110 -0.65 -1.79 6.12
CA LEU A 110 -0.82 -0.41 6.55
C LEU A 110 0.01 0.46 5.62
N ARG A 111 -0.54 1.60 5.21
CA ARG A 111 0.14 2.54 4.32
C ARG A 111 0.09 3.94 4.92
N LEU A 112 1.22 4.64 4.87
CA LEU A 112 1.34 6.07 5.13
C LEU A 112 1.87 6.74 3.86
N LEU A 113 1.02 7.50 3.19
CA LEU A 113 1.40 8.36 2.08
C LEU A 113 1.57 9.78 2.60
N SER A 114 2.69 10.42 2.29
CA SER A 114 2.93 11.84 2.60
C SER A 114 3.17 12.60 1.30
N ASN A 115 2.46 13.70 1.09
CA ASN A 115 2.69 14.60 -0.04
C ASN A 115 3.32 15.90 0.45
N PHE A 116 4.41 16.32 -0.18
CA PHE A 116 5.12 17.55 0.15
C PHE A 116 4.64 18.72 -0.70
N GLU A 117 5.33 19.85 -0.64
CA GLU A 117 4.99 21.06 -1.36
C GLU A 117 4.85 20.78 -2.86
N GLU A 118 3.76 21.25 -3.45
CA GLU A 118 3.50 21.10 -4.86
C GLU A 118 4.58 21.82 -5.70
N ILE A 119 5.02 21.15 -6.75
CA ILE A 119 5.81 21.74 -7.83
C ILE A 119 4.87 22.51 -8.77
N GLU A 120 3.68 21.95 -9.01
CA GLU A 120 2.64 22.51 -9.87
C GLU A 120 1.26 22.09 -9.36
N SER A 121 0.27 22.96 -9.48
CA SER A 121 -1.11 22.68 -9.09
C SER A 121 -2.09 23.25 -10.11
N GLU A 122 -3.18 22.52 -10.36
CA GLU A 122 -4.21 22.90 -11.31
C GLU A 122 -5.58 22.89 -10.61
N ASN A 123 -6.25 24.05 -10.62
CA ASN A 123 -7.58 24.27 -10.02
C ASN A 123 -7.71 23.89 -8.54
N ILE A 124 -6.58 23.88 -7.80
CA ILE A 124 -6.54 23.48 -6.40
C ILE A 124 -5.56 24.34 -5.59
N ILE A 125 -6.00 24.77 -4.41
CA ILE A 125 -5.16 25.48 -3.44
C ILE A 125 -5.12 24.64 -2.17
N ARG A 126 -3.95 24.07 -1.86
CA ARG A 126 -3.76 23.31 -0.62
C ARG A 126 -3.70 24.24 0.58
N LYS A 127 -4.31 23.83 1.69
CA LYS A 127 -4.29 24.60 2.94
C LYS A 127 -2.92 24.54 3.60
N ASP A 128 -2.12 23.52 3.30
CA ASP A 128 -0.80 23.29 3.86
C ASP A 128 0.12 22.62 2.82
N ASN A 129 1.43 22.78 2.97
CA ASN A 129 2.42 22.25 2.03
C ASN A 129 2.69 20.76 2.27
N ILE A 130 2.24 20.21 3.39
CA ILE A 130 2.42 18.81 3.73
C ILE A 130 1.10 18.18 4.18
N ASP A 131 0.76 17.04 3.61
CA ASP A 131 -0.37 16.22 4.05
C ASP A 131 0.01 14.75 4.13
N PHE A 132 -0.80 14.02 4.90
CA PHE A 132 -0.63 12.61 5.20
C PHE A 132 -1.94 11.88 4.95
N ALA A 133 -1.83 10.64 4.49
CA ALA A 133 -2.93 9.69 4.42
C ALA A 133 -2.47 8.35 5.01
N PHE A 134 -3.10 7.94 6.09
CA PHE A 134 -2.77 6.72 6.81
C PHE A 134 -3.96 5.76 6.84
N GLY A 135 -3.74 4.49 6.55
CA GLY A 135 -4.82 3.52 6.69
C GLY A 135 -4.47 2.07 6.32
N PRO A 136 -5.40 1.15 6.59
CA PRO A 136 -5.26 -0.24 6.19
C PRO A 136 -5.41 -0.40 4.68
N THR A 137 -4.69 -1.36 4.13
CA THR A 137 -4.80 -1.77 2.72
C THR A 137 -5.00 -3.27 2.59
N TRP A 138 -5.72 -3.67 1.55
CA TRP A 138 -5.81 -5.06 1.12
C TRP A 138 -5.50 -5.14 -0.37
N GLY A 139 -4.51 -5.96 -0.70
CA GLY A 139 -3.85 -5.84 -1.98
C GLY A 139 -3.29 -7.12 -2.56
N ILE A 140 -2.87 -6.97 -3.80
CA ILE A 140 -2.28 -7.99 -4.64
C ILE A 140 -1.03 -7.42 -5.30
N GLN A 141 0.11 -8.10 -5.14
CA GLN A 141 1.33 -7.77 -5.88
C GLN A 141 1.83 -8.96 -6.69
N ARG A 142 2.30 -8.71 -7.91
CA ARG A 142 2.76 -9.72 -8.87
C ARG A 142 4.03 -9.26 -9.55
N SER A 143 4.94 -10.19 -9.75
CA SER A 143 6.13 -10.01 -10.56
C SER A 143 6.14 -11.03 -11.70
N THR A 144 6.47 -10.58 -12.91
CA THR A 144 6.71 -11.44 -14.07
C THR A 144 8.03 -11.00 -14.71
N GLY A 145 9.09 -11.80 -14.54
CA GLY A 145 10.45 -11.39 -14.90
C GLY A 145 10.88 -10.17 -14.06
N HIS A 146 11.15 -9.04 -14.74
CA HIS A 146 11.41 -7.75 -14.10
C HIS A 146 10.14 -6.93 -13.86
N PHE A 147 9.05 -7.17 -14.60
CA PHE A 147 7.83 -6.39 -14.43
C PHE A 147 7.24 -6.60 -13.02
N HIS A 148 6.76 -5.52 -12.43
CA HIS A 148 6.07 -5.48 -11.15
C HIS A 148 4.72 -4.78 -11.29
N PHE A 149 3.71 -5.36 -10.67
CA PHE A 149 2.37 -4.83 -10.56
C PHE A 149 1.90 -4.93 -9.12
N LEU A 150 1.30 -3.87 -8.62
CA LEU A 150 0.60 -3.85 -7.34
C LEU A 150 -0.71 -3.10 -7.49
N PHE A 151 -1.75 -3.69 -6.93
CA PHE A 151 -3.04 -3.04 -6.75
C PHE A 151 -3.50 -3.26 -5.32
N ASP A 152 -3.95 -2.21 -4.66
CA ASP A 152 -4.64 -2.33 -3.38
C ASP A 152 -5.77 -1.33 -3.21
N VAL A 153 -6.61 -1.65 -2.25
CA VAL A 153 -7.74 -0.84 -1.82
C VAL A 153 -7.73 -0.74 -0.30
N GLY A 154 -8.09 0.43 0.22
CA GLY A 154 -8.09 0.70 1.64
C GLY A 154 -8.86 1.94 2.00
N SER A 155 -9.28 2.08 3.25
CA SER A 155 -9.76 3.36 3.76
C SER A 155 -8.58 4.16 4.32
N VAL A 156 -8.63 5.49 4.27
CA VAL A 156 -7.58 6.33 4.84
C VAL A 156 -8.15 7.42 5.74
N TYR A 157 -7.47 7.67 6.85
CA TYR A 157 -7.59 8.90 7.59
C TYR A 157 -6.50 9.85 7.09
N TYR A 158 -6.90 11.04 6.64
CA TYR A 158 -5.99 12.03 6.12
C TYR A 158 -5.94 13.27 7.00
N PHE A 159 -4.79 13.92 7.06
CA PHE A 159 -4.56 15.10 7.89
C PHE A 159 -3.38 15.94 7.39
N ASP A 160 -3.36 17.22 7.77
CA ASP A 160 -2.24 18.13 7.53
C ASP A 160 -1.63 18.65 8.85
N THR A 161 -0.59 19.47 8.79
CA THR A 161 0.07 19.99 10.01
C THR A 161 -0.68 21.16 10.65
N LYS A 162 -1.69 21.70 9.96
CA LYS A 162 -2.58 22.77 10.46
C LYS A 162 -3.82 22.22 11.18
N GLY A 163 -3.94 20.89 11.29
CA GLY A 163 -5.01 20.21 12.01
C GLY A 163 -6.26 19.95 11.18
N ASN A 164 -6.27 20.27 9.88
CA ASN A 164 -7.34 19.83 8.99
C ASN A 164 -7.22 18.31 8.82
N ASN A 165 -8.36 17.63 8.78
CA ASN A 165 -8.39 16.17 8.69
C ASN A 165 -9.71 15.67 8.14
N GLY A 166 -9.77 14.37 7.86
CA GLY A 166 -10.99 13.68 7.50
C GLY A 166 -10.76 12.21 7.20
N PHE A 167 -11.81 11.55 6.73
CA PHE A 167 -11.79 10.15 6.38
C PHE A 167 -12.20 9.97 4.92
N PHE A 168 -11.47 9.11 4.20
CA PHE A 168 -11.80 8.70 2.85
C PHE A 168 -12.05 7.19 2.82
N PRO A 169 -13.27 6.74 2.49
CA PRO A 169 -13.66 5.35 2.70
C PRO A 169 -12.98 4.36 1.74
N ILE A 170 -12.64 4.81 0.52
CA ILE A 170 -12.11 3.95 -0.54
C ILE A 170 -11.00 4.69 -1.28
N MET A 171 -9.77 4.46 -0.87
CA MET A 171 -8.55 4.79 -1.59
C MET A 171 -8.11 3.60 -2.42
N LEU A 172 -7.69 3.86 -3.66
CA LEU A 172 -7.11 2.86 -4.55
C LEU A 172 -5.64 3.19 -4.75
N GLN A 173 -4.79 2.18 -4.75
CA GLN A 173 -3.41 2.28 -5.21
C GLN A 173 -3.23 1.39 -6.43
N LEU A 174 -2.61 1.95 -7.46
CA LEU A 174 -2.10 1.20 -8.60
C LEU A 174 -0.63 1.55 -8.77
N ASN A 175 0.23 0.54 -8.77
CA ASN A 175 1.65 0.69 -9.00
C ASN A 175 2.09 -0.27 -10.09
N ILE A 176 2.78 0.28 -11.08
CA ILE A 176 3.42 -0.46 -12.18
C ILE A 176 4.88 -0.05 -12.18
N GLY A 177 5.77 -1.04 -12.19
CA GLY A 177 7.21 -0.80 -12.10
C GLY A 177 8.04 -1.97 -12.56
N TRP A 178 9.35 -1.87 -12.30
CA TRP A 178 10.33 -2.92 -12.62
C TRP A 178 11.24 -3.22 -11.44
N ASN A 179 11.34 -4.51 -11.10
CA ASN A 179 12.30 -5.08 -10.16
C ASN A 179 13.71 -5.02 -10.77
N LEU A 180 14.52 -4.07 -10.31
CA LEU A 180 15.90 -3.88 -10.75
C LEU A 180 16.84 -4.88 -10.08
N LYS A 181 16.61 -5.16 -8.80
CA LYS A 181 17.40 -6.12 -8.04
C LYS A 181 16.55 -6.83 -7.00
N LYS A 182 16.79 -8.13 -6.88
CA LYS A 182 16.18 -9.03 -5.89
C LYS A 182 17.34 -9.72 -5.17
N TRP A 183 17.31 -9.76 -3.84
CA TRP A 183 18.26 -10.49 -3.02
C TRP A 183 17.54 -11.55 -2.22
#